data_AF-X1KP71-F1
#
_entry.id   AF-X1KP71-F1
#
_cell.length_a   1.000
_cell.length_b   1.000
_cell.length_c   1.000
_cell.angle_alpha   90.00
_cell.angle_beta   90.00
_cell.angle_gamma   90.00
#
_symmetry.space_group_name_H-M   'P 1'
#
loop_
_entity.id
_entity.type
_entity.pdbx_description
1 polymer ?
#
loop_
_entity_poly.entity_id
_entity_poly.type
_entity_poly.pdbx_seq_one_letter_code
_entity_poly.pdbx_strand_id
1 'polypeptide(L)'
;FLMPNFMVSCFANLDSWNALPADLQAIVTSAAMDASILCNEKYMYGDQKGRSIMEAAGVEFVTLPPEDVVKMREIAYGIWDEMGAKDPTGYGTKFVDMTKEYMEFLGY
;
A
#
# COMPACT_ATOMS: atom_id res chain seq x y z
N PHE A 1 3.66 -1.93 13.88
CA PHE A 1 3.80 -2.70 12.63
C PHE A 1 2.91 -2.05 11.60
N LEU A 2 3.45 -1.22 10.71
CA LEU A 2 2.77 -0.81 9.49
C LEU A 2 2.67 -2.14 8.77
N MET A 3 1.47 -2.70 8.64
CA MET A 3 1.28 -3.57 7.50
C MET A 3 1.48 -2.63 6.31
N PRO A 4 2.57 -2.73 5.52
CA PRO A 4 2.53 -2.18 4.19
C PRO A 4 1.27 -2.76 3.55
N ASN A 5 0.23 -1.94 3.43
CA ASN A 5 -1.05 -2.44 2.99
C ASN A 5 -0.96 -2.58 1.48
N PHE A 6 -1.14 -3.79 0.99
CA PHE A 6 -1.31 -4.01 -0.43
C PHE A 6 -2.66 -3.43 -0.82
N MET A 7 -2.64 -2.33 -1.59
CA MET A 7 -3.87 -1.72 -2.10
C MET A 7 -4.11 -2.20 -3.52
N VAL A 8 -5.30 -2.75 -3.78
CA VAL A 8 -5.78 -2.96 -5.14
C VAL A 8 -6.35 -1.64 -5.65
N SER A 9 -5.73 -1.11 -6.70
CA SER A 9 -6.23 0.06 -7.41
C SER A 9 -7.01 -0.36 -8.64
N CYS A 10 -8.23 0.17 -8.81
CA CYS A 10 -9.00 0.05 -10.04
C CYS A 10 -8.78 1.29 -10.89
N PHE A 11 -8.38 1.09 -12.15
CA PHE A 11 -8.21 2.19 -13.11
C PHE A 11 -9.26 2.08 -14.21
N ALA A 12 -9.78 3.23 -14.64
CA ALA A 12 -10.71 3.34 -15.76
C ALA A 12 -10.18 4.36 -16.78
N ASN A 13 -10.51 4.17 -18.06
CA ASN A 13 -10.30 5.21 -19.06
C ASN A 13 -11.15 6.44 -18.68
N LEU A 14 -10.54 7.63 -18.70
CA LEU A 14 -11.18 8.84 -18.20
C LEU A 14 -12.40 9.27 -19.03
N ASP A 15 -12.36 9.15 -20.36
CA ASP A 15 -13.49 9.50 -21.22
C ASP A 15 -14.67 8.55 -20.98
N SER A 16 -14.38 7.26 -20.85
CA SER A 16 -15.38 6.23 -20.54
C SER A 16 -16.00 6.45 -19.16
N TRP A 17 -15.18 6.85 -18.18
CA TRP A 17 -15.66 7.20 -16.84
C TRP A 17 -16.58 8.41 -16.87
N ASN A 18 -16.20 9.46 -17.58
CA ASN A 18 -16.97 10.70 -17.69
C ASN A 18 -18.27 10.53 -18.50
N ALA A 19 -18.33 9.52 -19.37
CA ALA A 19 -19.55 9.17 -20.10
C ALA A 19 -20.61 8.47 -19.23
N LEU A 20 -20.22 7.96 -18.05
CA LEU A 20 -21.17 7.33 -17.13
C LEU A 20 -22.03 8.39 -16.42
N PRO A 21 -23.35 8.15 -16.30
CA PRO A 21 -24.20 8.87 -15.36
C PRO A 21 -23.66 8.80 -13.92
N ALA A 22 -23.95 9.84 -13.12
CA ALA A 22 -23.40 10.00 -11.77
C ALA A 22 -23.77 8.85 -10.80
N ASP A 23 -24.95 8.25 -10.96
CA ASP A 23 -25.38 7.08 -10.19
C ASP A 23 -24.53 5.84 -10.54
N LEU A 24 -24.20 5.63 -11.82
CA LEU A 24 -23.31 4.54 -12.24
C LEU A 24 -21.86 4.78 -11.79
N GLN A 25 -21.37 6.02 -11.83
CA GLN A 25 -20.06 6.36 -11.25
C GLN A 25 -20.03 6.03 -9.75
N ALA A 26 -21.09 6.34 -9.01
CA ALA A 26 -21.18 6.02 -7.58
C ALA A 26 -21.19 4.51 -7.34
N ILE A 27 -21.95 3.75 -8.13
CA ILE A 27 -22.00 2.28 -8.03
C ILE A 27 -20.62 1.67 -8.30
N VAL A 28 -19.94 2.07 -9.38
CA VAL A 28 -18.62 1.54 -9.72
C VAL A 28 -17.59 1.91 -8.65
N THR A 29 -17.64 3.13 -8.13
CA THR A 29 -16.75 3.57 -7.03
C THR A 29 -16.95 2.70 -5.79
N SER A 30 -18.19 2.48 -5.37
CA SER A 30 -18.51 1.62 -4.22
C SER A 30 -18.04 0.19 -4.45
N ALA A 31 -18.33 -0.38 -5.62
CA ALA A 31 -17.93 -1.74 -5.94
C ALA A 31 -16.39 -1.91 -5.97
N ALA A 32 -15.65 -0.90 -6.43
CA ALA A 32 -14.19 -0.91 -6.41
C ALA A 32 -13.64 -0.86 -4.97
N MET A 33 -14.25 -0.07 -4.07
CA MET A 33 -13.89 -0.04 -2.66
C MET A 33 -14.14 -1.41 -2.00
N ASP A 34 -15.32 -2.00 -2.23
CA ASP A 34 -15.67 -3.32 -1.69
C ASP A 34 -14.72 -4.41 -2.22
N ALA A 35 -14.37 -4.36 -3.51
CA ALA A 35 -13.43 -5.29 -4.11
C ALA A 35 -12.04 -5.20 -3.46
N SER A 36 -11.58 -3.99 -3.12
CA SER A 36 -10.30 -3.78 -2.43
C SER A 36 -10.30 -4.41 -1.03
N ILE A 37 -11.38 -4.21 -0.26
CA ILE A 37 -11.55 -4.81 1.07
C ILE A 37 -11.57 -6.35 0.97
N LEU A 38 -12.41 -6.89 0.09
CA LEU A 38 -12.53 -8.34 -0.11
C LEU A 38 -11.20 -8.97 -0.56
N CYS A 39 -10.41 -8.25 -1.35
CA CYS A 39 -9.10 -8.70 -1.76
C CYS A 39 -8.14 -8.81 -0.57
N ASN A 40 -8.09 -7.78 0.28
CA ASN A 40 -7.27 -7.80 1.49
C ASN A 40 -7.64 -8.96 2.42
N GLU A 41 -8.94 -9.21 2.65
CA GLU A 41 -9.41 -10.34 3.46
C GLU A 41 -8.95 -11.70 2.92
N LYS A 42 -9.01 -11.87 1.58
CA LYS A 42 -8.53 -13.10 0.93
C LYS A 42 -7.03 -13.28 1.09
N TYR A 43 -6.24 -12.20 0.99
CA TYR A 43 -4.80 -12.26 1.25
C TYR A 43 -4.51 -12.63 2.70
N MET A 44 -5.15 -11.98 3.67
CA MET A 44 -4.95 -12.32 5.09
C MET A 44 -5.24 -13.79 5.39
N TYR A 45 -6.35 -14.32 4.87
CA TYR A 45 -6.68 -15.74 5.01
C TYR A 45 -5.67 -16.65 4.30
N GLY A 46 -5.29 -16.28 3.08
CA GLY A 46 -4.31 -17.02 2.28
C GLY A 46 -2.92 -17.06 2.93
N ASP A 47 -2.46 -15.93 3.47
CA ASP A 47 -1.18 -15.78 4.14
C ASP A 47 -1.12 -16.61 5.42
N GLN A 48 -2.21 -16.62 6.22
CA GLN A 48 -2.27 -17.45 7.42
C GLN A 48 -2.21 -18.94 7.06
N LYS A 49 -2.96 -19.37 6.04
CA LYS A 49 -2.92 -20.76 5.55
C LYS A 49 -1.54 -21.12 4.98
N GLY A 50 -0.96 -20.23 4.19
CA GLY A 50 0.36 -20.40 3.59
C GLY A 50 1.46 -20.52 4.65
N ARG A 51 1.40 -19.69 5.69
CA ARG A 51 2.29 -19.78 6.85
C ARG A 51 2.22 -21.15 7.51
N SER A 52 1.03 -21.67 7.82
CA SER A 52 0.90 -23.00 8.42
C SER A 52 1.49 -24.12 7.54
N ILE A 53 1.34 -24.02 6.22
CA ILE A 53 1.94 -24.99 5.27
C ILE A 53 3.47 -24.89 5.29
N MET A 54 4.02 -23.68 5.28
CA MET A 54 5.46 -23.44 5.33
C MET A 54 6.08 -23.94 6.64
N GLU A 55 5.45 -23.65 7.78
CA GLU A 55 5.89 -24.14 9.10
C GLU A 55 5.89 -25.68 9.13
N ALA A 56 4.85 -26.33 8.61
CA ALA A 56 4.79 -27.79 8.52
C ALA A 56 5.87 -28.39 7.59
N ALA A 57 6.36 -27.64 6.62
CA ALA A 57 7.46 -28.01 5.74
C ALA A 57 8.85 -27.70 6.33
N GLY A 58 8.93 -27.15 7.55
CA GLY A 58 10.18 -26.83 8.23
C GLY A 58 10.80 -25.49 7.83
N VAL A 59 10.02 -24.57 7.25
CA VAL A 59 10.50 -23.21 6.94
C VAL A 59 10.63 -22.40 8.23
N GLU A 60 11.78 -21.76 8.41
CA GLU A 60 12.03 -20.84 9.53
C GLU A 60 11.63 -19.41 9.18
N PHE A 61 10.85 -18.77 10.05
CA PHE A 61 10.48 -17.36 9.92
C PHE A 61 11.40 -16.51 10.79
N VAL A 62 12.22 -15.68 10.13
CA VAL A 62 13.10 -14.73 10.81
C VAL A 62 12.46 -13.35 10.86
N THR A 63 12.74 -12.62 11.95
CA THR A 63 12.33 -11.21 12.11
C THR A 63 13.57 -10.34 12.07
N LEU A 64 13.53 -9.26 11.29
CA LEU A 64 14.63 -8.31 11.26
C LEU A 64 14.81 -7.64 12.64
N PRO A 65 16.04 -7.43 13.11
CA PRO A 65 16.30 -6.65 14.31
C PRO A 65 15.71 -5.23 14.19
N PRO A 66 15.15 -4.66 15.29
CA PRO A 66 14.56 -3.32 15.25
C PRO A 66 15.50 -2.23 14.72
N GLU A 67 16.79 -2.31 15.06
CA GLU A 67 17.84 -1.39 14.61
C GLU A 67 18.05 -1.42 13.10
N ASP A 68 17.96 -2.60 12.48
CA ASP A 68 18.07 -2.74 11.03
C ASP A 68 16.84 -2.14 10.35
N VAL A 69 15.64 -2.31 10.93
CA VAL A 69 14.41 -1.70 10.41
C VAL A 69 14.47 -0.17 10.48
N VAL A 70 15.01 0.41 11.56
CA VAL A 70 15.21 1.86 11.68
C VAL A 70 16.17 2.36 10.61
N LYS A 71 17.33 1.70 10.47
CA LYS A 71 18.33 2.05 9.46
C LYS A 71 17.77 1.95 8.03
N MET A 72 17.00 0.91 7.73
CA MET A 72 16.33 0.77 6.44
C MET A 72 15.34 1.90 6.18
N ARG A 73 14.60 2.34 7.20
CA ARG A 73 13.65 3.46 7.07
C ARG A 73 14.36 4.78 6.78
N GLU A 74 15.46 5.08 7.48
CA GLU A 74 16.24 6.30 7.24
C GLU A 74 16.79 6.36 5.80
N ILE A 75 17.32 5.23 5.31
CA ILE A 75 17.78 5.11 3.92
C ILE A 75 16.61 5.29 2.94
N ALA A 76 15.47 4.65 3.22
CA ALA A 76 14.29 4.75 2.38
C ALA A 76 13.76 6.19 2.28
N TYR A 77 13.74 6.94 3.39
CA TYR A 77 13.31 8.33 3.40
C TYR A 77 14.15 9.20 2.47
N GLY A 78 15.48 9.03 2.46
CA GLY A 78 16.36 9.76 1.55
C GLY A 78 16.12 9.39 0.08
N ILE A 79 15.89 8.10 -0.21
CA ILE A 79 15.53 7.66 -1.57
C ILE A 79 14.18 8.25 -2.00
N TRP A 80 13.20 8.28 -1.10
CA TRP A 80 11.89 8.87 -1.38
C TRP A 80 12.00 10.36 -1.69
N ASP A 81 12.79 11.12 -0.93
CA ASP A 81 13.05 12.53 -1.21
C ASP A 81 13.67 12.74 -2.60
N GLU A 82 14.68 11.95 -2.93
CA GLU A 82 15.33 12.01 -4.24
C GLU A 82 14.33 11.71 -5.37
N MET A 83 13.51 10.67 -5.20
CA MET A 83 12.53 10.26 -6.21
C MET A 83 11.38 11.26 -6.33
N GLY A 84 10.90 11.82 -5.21
CA GLY A 84 9.87 12.85 -5.19
C GLY A 84 10.33 14.12 -5.91
N ALA A 85 11.57 14.56 -5.68
CA ALA A 85 12.14 15.74 -6.32
C ALA A 85 12.39 15.57 -7.83
N LYS A 86 12.48 14.34 -8.34
CA LYS A 86 12.60 14.05 -9.78
C LYS A 86 11.28 14.22 -10.54
N ASP A 87 10.13 14.24 -9.85
CA ASP A 87 8.84 14.44 -10.50
C ASP A 87 8.63 15.92 -10.85
N PRO A 88 8.57 16.28 -12.14
CA PRO A 88 8.42 17.67 -12.56
C PRO A 88 7.05 18.27 -12.22
N THR A 89 6.05 17.45 -11.87
CA THR A 89 4.71 17.92 -11.51
C THR A 89 4.61 18.39 -10.06
N GLY A 90 5.59 18.04 -9.22
CA GLY A 90 5.58 18.30 -7.77
C GLY A 90 4.66 17.38 -6.95
N TYR A 91 3.91 16.47 -7.58
CA TYR A 91 3.08 15.50 -6.86
C TYR A 91 3.92 14.48 -6.11
N GLY A 92 5.10 14.11 -6.63
CA GLY A 92 6.06 13.21 -6.01
C GLY A 92 6.51 13.72 -4.64
N THR A 93 7.04 14.94 -4.57
CA THR A 93 7.42 15.57 -3.28
C THR A 93 6.23 15.62 -2.32
N LYS A 94 5.07 16.10 -2.78
CA LYS A 94 3.86 16.18 -1.94
C LYS A 94 3.45 14.81 -1.38
N PHE A 95 3.52 13.75 -2.18
CA PHE A 95 3.19 12.40 -1.75
C PHE A 95 4.17 11.90 -0.68
N VAL A 96 5.46 12.16 -0.86
CA VAL A 96 6.51 11.77 0.10
C VAL A 96 6.32 12.49 1.43
N ASP A 97 6.06 13.80 1.40
CA ASP A 97 5.81 14.61 2.60
C ASP A 97 4.61 14.08 3.38
N MET A 98 3.47 13.89 2.70
CA MET A 98 2.25 13.33 3.32
C MET A 98 2.48 11.93 3.91
N THR A 99 3.29 11.10 3.25
CA THR A 99 3.60 9.76 3.73
C THR A 99 4.43 9.83 5.01
N LYS A 100 5.45 10.70 5.07
CA LYS A 100 6.29 10.89 6.25
C LYS A 100 5.49 11.46 7.43
N GLU A 101 4.66 12.48 7.20
CA GLU A 101 3.76 13.03 8.22
C GLU A 101 2.84 11.96 8.82
N TYR A 102 2.27 11.09 7.97
CA TYR A 102 1.41 10.01 8.45
C TYR A 102 2.21 8.94 9.22
N MET A 103 3.43 8.64 8.79
CA MET A 103 4.31 7.72 9.51
C MET A 103 4.67 8.26 10.90
N GLU A 104 5.00 9.55 11.02
CA GLU A 104 5.25 10.21 12.30
C GLU A 104 4.01 10.17 13.21
N PHE A 105 2.82 10.45 12.65
CA PHE A 105 1.56 10.33 13.38
C PHE A 105 1.33 8.92 13.95
N LEU A 106 1.72 7.88 13.20
CA LEU A 106 1.64 6.49 13.64
C LEU A 106 2.78 6.07 14.59
N GLY A 107 3.72 6.96 14.90
CA GLY A 107 4.84 6.74 15.82
C GLY A 107 6.05 6.01 15.21
N TYR A 108 6.28 6.15 13.89
CA TYR A 108 7.44 5.59 13.20
C TYR A 108 8.66 6.49 13.18
#